data_AF-A0A3N0CJQ0-F1
#
_entry.id   AF-A0A3N0CJQ0-F1
#
_cell.length_a   1.000
_cell.length_b   1.000
_cell.length_c   1.000
_cell.angle_alpha   90.00
_cell.angle_beta   90.00
_cell.angle_gamma   90.00
#
_symmetry.space_group_name_H-M   'P 1'
#
loop_
_entity.id
_entity.type
_entity.pdbx_description
1 polymer ?
#
loop_
_entity_poly.entity_id
_entity_poly.type
_entity_poly.pdbx_seq_one_letter_code
_entity_poly.pdbx_strand_id
1 'polypeptide(L)'
;MGDMRNRDDLLRQVHRRLAHRDFAERFSVMTESGERPIVVALLEDSINELCVRVRNAGGAANVVTQHLDGMVVFNMVAGEVTTVRPEPPSVKGDATVGVMLQQLMFDGGRATYRVCTTKNDSQSGVADNPRLLPVG
;
A
#
# COMPACT_ATOMS: atom_id res chain seq x y z
N MET A 1 -7.58 -27.88 3.90
CA MET A 1 -8.43 -26.99 4.73
C MET A 1 -7.58 -26.53 5.90
N GLY A 2 -7.18 -25.26 5.92
CA GLY A 2 -6.32 -24.69 6.95
C GLY A 2 -6.43 -23.18 6.90
N ASP A 3 -7.21 -22.66 7.84
CA ASP A 3 -7.43 -21.27 8.24
C ASP A 3 -7.44 -20.19 7.17
N MET A 4 -8.67 -19.80 6.85
CA MET A 4 -9.04 -18.47 6.38
C MET A 4 -8.50 -17.46 7.41
N ARG A 5 -7.28 -16.96 7.21
CA ARG A 5 -6.62 -15.98 8.08
C ARG A 5 -7.48 -14.73 8.11
N ASN A 6 -8.32 -14.60 9.13
CA ASN A 6 -9.20 -13.44 9.24
C ASN A 6 -8.36 -12.20 9.54
N ARG A 7 -8.59 -11.13 8.76
CA ARG A 7 -7.95 -9.83 8.96
C ARG A 7 -8.11 -9.31 10.38
N ASP A 8 -9.24 -9.59 11.02
CA ASP A 8 -9.50 -9.24 12.42
C ASP A 8 -8.55 -9.93 13.40
N ASP A 9 -8.22 -11.19 13.15
CA ASP A 9 -7.30 -11.93 13.99
C ASP A 9 -5.88 -11.42 13.84
N LEU A 10 -5.48 -11.07 12.61
CA LEU A 10 -4.20 -10.42 12.37
C LEU A 10 -4.15 -9.05 13.06
N LEU A 11 -5.22 -8.25 12.98
CA LEU A 11 -5.31 -6.97 13.69
C LEU A 11 -5.20 -7.14 15.21
N ARG A 12 -5.91 -8.11 15.81
CA ARG A 12 -5.78 -8.43 17.24
C ARG A 12 -4.35 -8.84 17.62
N GLN A 13 -3.70 -9.64 16.78
CA GLN A 13 -2.31 -10.04 17.03
C GLN A 13 -1.36 -8.83 16.96
N VAL A 14 -1.56 -7.92 15.99
CA VAL A 14 -0.78 -6.68 15.89
C VAL A 14 -0.94 -5.84 17.15
N HIS A 15 -2.17 -5.59 17.60
CA HIS A 15 -2.42 -4.81 18.81
C HIS A 15 -1.78 -5.43 20.05
N ARG A 16 -1.85 -6.75 20.22
CA ARG A 16 -1.14 -7.44 21.31
C ARG A 16 0.37 -7.23 21.25
N ARG A 17 0.94 -7.23 20.04
CA ARG A 17 2.39 -7.08 19.86
C ARG A 17 2.88 -5.64 19.97
N LEU A 18 2.03 -4.63 19.81
CA LEU A 18 2.41 -3.23 20.04
C LEU A 18 2.87 -2.96 21.47
N ALA A 19 2.49 -3.81 22.45
CA ALA A 19 3.01 -3.74 23.80
C ALA A 19 4.51 -4.09 23.90
N HIS A 20 5.08 -4.75 22.87
CA HIS A 20 6.50 -5.07 22.81
C HIS A 20 7.27 -3.98 22.05
N ARG A 21 8.27 -3.42 22.72
CA ARG A 21 9.09 -2.31 22.19
C ARG A 21 9.71 -2.62 20.82
N ASP A 22 10.34 -3.78 20.67
CA ASP A 22 11.02 -4.20 19.44
C ASP A 22 10.08 -4.34 18.23
N PHE A 23 8.79 -4.54 18.49
CA PHE A 23 7.77 -4.58 17.45
C PHE A 23 7.24 -3.18 17.15
N ALA A 24 6.95 -2.39 18.19
CA ALA A 24 6.49 -1.01 18.05
C ALA A 24 7.51 -0.12 17.34
N GLU A 25 8.81 -0.32 17.54
CA GLU A 25 9.88 0.46 16.88
C GLU A 25 9.92 0.25 15.35
N ARG A 26 9.26 -0.79 14.82
CA ARG A 26 9.14 -1.04 13.37
C ARG A 26 8.15 -0.10 12.68
N PHE A 27 7.30 0.59 13.44
CA PHE A 27 6.27 1.48 12.93
C PHE A 27 6.82 2.90 12.88
N SER A 28 7.19 3.38 11.69
CA SER A 28 7.80 4.70 11.51
C SER A 28 6.86 5.74 10.93
N VAL A 29 5.71 5.35 10.33
CA VAL A 29 4.72 6.31 9.83
C VAL A 29 3.91 6.86 11.01
N MET A 30 3.85 8.18 11.11
CA MET A 30 3.07 8.91 12.10
C MET A 30 2.23 9.99 11.43
N THR A 31 1.01 10.22 11.93
CA THR A 31 0.19 11.37 11.57
C THR A 31 0.74 12.64 12.21
N GLU A 32 0.23 13.80 11.79
CA GLU A 32 0.53 15.10 12.44
C GLU A 32 0.07 15.14 13.91
N SER A 33 -0.96 14.36 14.26
CA SER A 33 -1.42 14.18 15.65
C SER A 33 -0.55 13.21 16.47
N GLY A 34 0.48 12.61 15.87
CA GLY A 34 1.37 11.65 16.53
C GLY A 34 0.81 10.21 16.58
N GLU A 35 -0.31 9.95 15.93
CA GLU A 35 -0.89 8.61 15.82
C GLU A 35 -0.12 7.77 14.81
N ARG A 36 -0.15 6.45 14.99
CA ARG A 36 0.47 5.50 14.06
C ARG A 36 -0.62 4.84 13.23
N PRO A 37 -0.84 5.26 11.98
CA PRO A 37 -1.82 4.60 11.12
C PRO A 37 -1.34 3.19 10.81
N ILE A 38 -2.16 2.19 11.15
CA ILE A 38 -1.88 0.77 10.94
C ILE A 38 -2.90 0.21 9.97
N VAL A 39 -2.42 -0.39 8.88
CA VAL A 39 -3.26 -1.09 7.91
C VAL A 39 -2.83 -2.54 7.86
N VAL A 40 -3.77 -3.46 8.07
CA VAL A 40 -3.50 -4.89 8.03
C VAL A 40 -3.84 -5.44 6.65
N ALA A 41 -2.90 -6.18 6.05
CA ALA A 41 -3.05 -6.76 4.73
C ALA A 41 -2.82 -8.28 4.74
N LEU A 42 -3.71 -9.01 4.06
CA LEU A 42 -3.51 -10.43 3.76
C LEU A 42 -2.64 -10.58 2.50
N LEU A 43 -1.98 -11.71 2.33
CA LEU A 43 -1.06 -11.92 1.20
C LEU A 43 -1.82 -11.97 -0.14
N GLU A 44 -3.07 -12.40 -0.10
CA GLU A 44 -4.01 -12.47 -1.22
C GLU A 44 -4.68 -11.13 -1.53
N ASP A 45 -4.55 -10.11 -0.66
CA ASP A 45 -5.17 -8.81 -0.89
C ASP A 45 -4.62 -8.19 -2.17
N SER A 46 -5.51 -7.60 -2.97
CA SER A 46 -5.09 -6.80 -4.11
C SER A 46 -4.39 -5.53 -3.62
N ILE A 47 -3.33 -5.12 -4.34
CA ILE A 47 -2.62 -3.88 -4.00
C ILE A 47 -3.54 -2.66 -4.14
N ASN A 48 -4.50 -2.70 -5.07
CA ASN A 48 -5.48 -1.62 -5.25
C ASN A 48 -6.35 -1.44 -4.00
N GLU A 49 -6.87 -2.53 -3.42
CA GLU A 49 -7.63 -2.49 -2.16
C GLU A 49 -6.76 -2.02 -0.99
N LEU A 50 -5.49 -2.42 -0.97
CA LEU A 50 -4.53 -1.93 0.02
C LEU A 50 -4.32 -0.41 -0.12
N CYS A 51 -4.13 0.10 -1.34
CA CYS A 51 -4.00 1.53 -1.63
C CYS A 51 -5.24 2.32 -1.20
N VAL A 52 -6.45 1.78 -1.40
CA VAL A 52 -7.68 2.43 -0.93
C VAL A 52 -7.70 2.53 0.60
N ARG A 53 -7.34 1.46 1.30
CA ARG A 53 -7.27 1.45 2.77
C ARG A 53 -6.21 2.42 3.31
N VAL A 54 -5.04 2.49 2.68
CA VAL A 54 -3.99 3.44 3.05
C VAL A 54 -4.44 4.89 2.81
N ARG A 55 -5.14 5.17 1.69
CA ARG A 55 -5.74 6.50 1.46
C ARG A 55 -6.75 6.87 2.54
N ASN A 56 -7.62 5.94 2.91
CA ASN A 56 -8.60 6.14 3.99
C ASN A 56 -7.93 6.36 5.36
N ALA A 57 -6.71 5.88 5.55
CA ALA A 57 -5.89 6.09 6.75
C ALA A 57 -5.05 7.39 6.71
N GLY A 58 -5.32 8.30 5.76
CA GLY A 58 -4.61 9.58 5.63
C GLY A 58 -3.48 9.58 4.58
N GLY A 59 -3.44 8.59 3.69
CA GLY A 59 -2.51 8.56 2.55
C GLY A 59 -1.14 7.96 2.85
N ALA A 60 -0.77 7.76 4.12
CA ALA A 60 0.42 7.04 4.53
C ALA A 60 0.12 6.13 5.71
N ALA A 61 0.59 4.88 5.69
CA ALA A 61 0.37 3.92 6.77
C ALA A 61 1.52 2.93 6.96
N ASN A 62 1.61 2.41 8.18
CA ASN A 62 2.38 1.22 8.50
C ASN A 62 1.54 0.00 8.10
N VAL A 63 1.93 -0.70 7.06
CA VAL A 63 1.24 -1.90 6.59
C VAL A 63 1.83 -3.12 7.29
N VAL A 64 0.96 -3.94 7.86
CA VAL A 64 1.35 -5.18 8.54
C VAL A 64 0.73 -6.37 7.81
N THR A 65 1.56 -7.35 7.48
CA THR A 65 1.13 -8.60 6.86
C THR A 65 1.78 -9.81 7.53
N GLN A 66 1.10 -10.95 7.47
CA GLN A 66 1.61 -12.21 7.99
C GLN A 66 2.36 -12.96 6.89
N HIS A 67 3.65 -13.18 7.10
CA HIS A 67 4.53 -13.95 6.24
C HIS A 67 5.09 -15.18 6.97
N LEU A 68 5.73 -16.09 6.23
CA LEU A 68 6.18 -17.42 6.67
C LEU A 68 6.81 -17.43 8.09
N ASP A 69 7.69 -16.47 8.39
CA ASP A 69 8.43 -16.41 9.66
C ASP A 69 7.91 -15.36 10.66
N GLY A 70 6.71 -14.80 10.42
CA GLY A 70 6.08 -13.87 11.35
C GLY A 70 5.41 -12.67 10.68
N MET A 71 5.36 -11.55 11.40
CA MET A 71 4.75 -10.32 10.87
C MET A 71 5.82 -9.47 10.20
N VAL A 72 5.52 -9.05 8.97
CA VAL A 72 6.29 -8.04 8.26
C VAL A 72 5.57 -6.71 8.38
N VAL A 73 6.34 -5.67 8.70
CA VAL A 73 5.88 -4.28 8.76
C VAL A 73 6.62 -3.52 7.67
N PHE A 74 5.89 -2.83 6.81
CA PHE A 74 6.46 -1.97 5.77
C PHE A 74 5.69 -0.67 5.65
N ASN A 75 6.32 0.34 5.10
CA ASN A 75 5.71 1.66 4.94
C ASN A 75 5.10 1.79 3.55
N MET A 76 3.86 2.24 3.50
CA MET A 76 3.16 2.47 2.25
C MET A 76 2.61 3.89 2.22
N VAL A 77 2.90 4.59 1.12
CA VAL A 77 2.32 5.90 0.82
C VAL A 77 1.48 5.76 -0.45
N ALA A 78 0.19 6.02 -0.32
CA ALA A 78 -0.76 6.00 -1.40
C ALA A 78 -1.09 7.45 -1.80
N GLY A 79 -0.56 7.89 -2.94
CA GLY A 79 -0.77 9.24 -3.46
C GLY A 79 -0.94 9.25 -4.98
N GLU A 80 -1.51 10.33 -5.51
CA GLU A 80 -1.52 10.61 -6.95
C GLU A 80 -0.12 11.08 -7.38
N VAL A 81 0.46 10.43 -8.40
CA VAL A 81 1.77 10.82 -8.93
C VAL A 81 1.60 11.97 -9.90
N THR A 82 2.08 13.15 -9.52
CA THR A 82 2.26 14.28 -10.44
C THR A 82 3.66 14.34 -11.04
N THR A 83 4.64 13.57 -10.55
CA THR A 83 6.00 13.52 -11.10
C THR A 83 6.63 12.13 -10.97
N VAL A 84 6.95 11.51 -12.11
CA VAL A 84 7.72 10.27 -12.21
C VAL A 84 9.21 10.63 -12.17
N ARG A 85 9.92 10.27 -11.10
CA ARG A 85 11.39 10.21 -11.02
C ARG A 85 11.79 8.81 -10.57
N PRO A 86 12.98 8.33 -10.95
CA PRO A 86 13.17 7.00 -11.52
C PRO A 86 12.66 5.89 -10.59
N GLU A 87 11.52 5.38 -11.02
CA GLU A 87 10.90 4.08 -10.79
C GLU A 87 11.00 3.48 -9.36
N PRO A 88 10.09 3.85 -8.44
CA PRO A 88 9.59 2.85 -7.49
C PRO A 88 9.02 1.66 -8.31
N PRO A 89 9.17 0.41 -7.85
CA PRO A 89 8.70 -0.74 -8.61
C PRO A 89 7.23 -0.55 -8.96
N SER A 90 6.97 -0.43 -10.26
CA SER A 90 5.61 -0.27 -10.78
C SER A 90 4.93 -1.62 -10.68
N VAL A 91 4.25 -1.85 -9.57
CA VAL A 91 3.43 -3.05 -9.44
C VAL A 91 2.20 -2.85 -10.32
N LYS A 92 2.25 -3.40 -11.54
CA LYS A 92 1.12 -3.39 -12.47
C LYS A 92 -0.09 -4.00 -11.79
N GLY A 93 -1.24 -3.32 -11.93
CA GLY A 93 -2.41 -3.33 -11.03
C GLY A 93 -3.21 -4.62 -10.83
N ASP A 94 -2.60 -5.80 -10.95
CA ASP A 94 -3.20 -7.09 -10.62
C ASP A 94 -2.32 -7.96 -9.71
N ALA A 95 -1.26 -7.40 -9.10
CA ALA A 95 -0.46 -8.16 -8.16
C ALA A 95 -1.08 -8.14 -6.75
N THR A 96 -0.86 -9.23 -6.03
CA THR A 96 -1.25 -9.37 -4.63
C THR A 96 -0.16 -8.81 -3.70
N VAL A 97 -0.53 -8.54 -2.45
CA VAL A 97 0.41 -8.11 -1.39
C VAL A 97 1.54 -9.12 -1.20
N GLY A 98 1.29 -10.41 -1.38
CA GLY A 98 2.32 -11.45 -1.31
C GLY A 98 3.39 -11.30 -2.40
N VAL A 99 2.97 -10.98 -3.64
CA VAL A 99 3.90 -10.71 -4.75
C VAL A 99 4.73 -9.45 -4.47
N MET A 100 4.08 -8.39 -4.00
CA MET A 100 4.78 -7.18 -3.57
C MET A 100 5.80 -7.49 -2.48
N LEU A 101 5.38 -8.21 -1.44
CA LEU A 101 6.24 -8.60 -0.31
C LEU A 101 7.47 -9.39 -0.75
N GLN A 102 7.31 -10.31 -1.69
CA GLN A 102 8.44 -11.06 -2.23
C GLN A 102 9.46 -10.15 -2.94
N GLN A 103 8.99 -9.15 -3.68
CA GLN A 103 9.86 -8.10 -4.25
C GLN A 103 10.53 -7.27 -3.15
N LEU A 104 9.79 -6.90 -2.09
CA LEU A 104 10.33 -6.15 -0.93
C LEU A 104 11.53 -6.87 -0.28
N MET A 105 11.39 -8.18 -0.10
CA MET A 105 12.41 -9.01 0.53
C MET A 105 13.62 -9.19 -0.38
N PHE A 106 13.41 -9.27 -1.71
CA PHE A 106 14.49 -9.34 -2.69
C PHE A 106 15.32 -8.05 -2.71
N ASP A 107 14.69 -6.89 -2.53
CA ASP A 107 15.34 -5.57 -2.52
C ASP A 107 16.04 -5.20 -1.19
N GLY A 108 16.09 -6.11 -0.22
CA GLY A 108 16.82 -5.89 1.04
C GLY A 108 16.05 -5.12 2.13
N GLY A 109 14.72 -5.05 2.05
CA GLY A 109 13.85 -4.85 3.23
C GLY A 109 13.85 -3.46 3.89
N ARG A 110 14.31 -2.40 3.21
CA ARG A 110 14.31 -1.02 3.75
C ARG A 110 13.69 0.03 2.83
N ALA A 111 12.81 -0.35 1.93
CA ALA A 111 12.21 0.60 1.00
C ALA A 111 10.84 1.10 1.51
N THR A 112 10.64 2.42 1.41
CA THR A 112 9.32 3.04 1.50
C THR A 112 8.70 2.97 0.11
N TYR A 113 7.56 2.30 -0.01
CA TYR A 113 6.93 2.10 -1.32
C TYR A 113 5.86 3.15 -1.55
N ARG A 114 6.09 3.98 -2.57
CA ARG A 114 5.04 4.81 -3.15
C ARG A 114 4.33 3.97 -4.18
N VAL A 115 3.12 3.53 -3.86
CA VAL A 115 2.30 2.76 -4.79
C VAL A 115 1.33 3.71 -5.46
N CYS A 116 1.37 3.68 -6.79
CA CYS A 116 0.68 4.61 -7.65
C CYS A 116 -0.42 3.84 -8.35
N THR A 117 -1.66 3.99 -7.92
CA THR A 117 -2.78 3.44 -8.69
C THR A 117 -3.02 4.42 -9.83
N THR A 118 -2.48 4.15 -11.02
CA THR A 118 -3.01 4.77 -12.23
C THR A 118 -4.46 4.32 -12.32
N LYS A 119 -5.42 5.27 -12.29
CA LYS A 119 -6.76 4.95 -12.77
C LYS A 119 -6.56 4.38 -14.17
N ASN A 120 -6.81 3.09 -14.34
CA ASN A 120 -7.18 2.62 -15.66
C ASN A 120 -8.49 3.34 -15.95
N ASP A 121 -8.42 4.49 -16.64
CA ASP A 121 -9.56 5.07 -17.31
C ASP A 121 -9.95 4.12 -18.44
N SER A 122 -10.52 2.98 -18.07
CA SER A 122 -11.39 2.17 -18.91
C SER A 122 -12.74 2.88 -19.01
N GLN A 123 -12.69 4.13 -19.45
CA GLN A 123 -13.86 4.91 -19.85
C GLN A 123 -13.40 6.06 -20.76
N SER A 124 -12.69 5.74 -21.85
CA SER A 124 -12.69 6.65 -23.00
C SER A 124 -14.03 6.48 -23.73
N GLY A 125 -15.07 7.02 -23.10
CA GLY A 125 -16.30 7.37 -23.77
C GLY A 125 -15.98 8.35 -24.89
N VAL A 126 -16.54 8.07 -26.06
CA VAL A 126 -16.55 8.99 -27.19
C VAL A 126 -17.28 10.27 -26.75
N ALA A 127 -16.56 11.39 -26.65
CA ALA A 127 -17.20 12.71 -26.68
C ALA A 127 -16.20 13.81 -27.10
N ASP A 128 -16.55 14.40 -28.23
CA ASP A 128 -16.30 15.76 -28.67
C ASP A 128 -14.88 16.28 -28.92
N ASN A 129 -14.71 16.68 -30.17
CA ASN A 129 -13.59 17.33 -30.78
C ASN A 129 -13.75 18.86 -30.59
N PRO A 130 -13.02 19.54 -29.69
CA PRO A 130 -13.03 20.99 -29.67
C PRO A 130 -12.13 21.51 -30.79
N ARG A 131 -12.79 22.07 -31.81
CA ARG A 131 -12.22 22.80 -32.93
C ARG A 131 -11.02 23.66 -32.51
N LEU A 132 -9.90 23.43 -33.20
CA LEU A 132 -8.77 24.36 -33.32
C LEU A 132 -9.26 25.73 -33.81
N LEU A 133 -8.95 26.79 -33.06
CA LEU A 133 -8.85 28.15 -33.62
C LEU A 133 -7.37 28.54 -33.64
N PRO A 134 -6.78 28.85 -34.80
CA PRO A 134 -5.48 29.50 -34.84
C PRO A 134 -5.64 31.00 -34.53
N VAL A 135 -4.75 31.52 -33.69
CA VAL A 135 -4.51 32.96 -33.52
C VAL A 135 -3.39 33.33 -34.49
N GLY A 136 -3.67 34.19 -35.46
CA GLY A 136 -2.72 34.70 -36.45
C GLY A 136 -3.34 34.88 -37.82
#